data_AF-A0A522AR97-F1
#
_entry.id   AF-A0A522AR97-F1
#
_cell.length_a   1.000
_cell.length_b   1.000
_cell.length_c   1.000
_cell.angle_alpha   90.00
_cell.angle_beta   90.00
_cell.angle_gamma   90.00
#
_symmetry.space_group_name_H-M   'P 1'
#
loop_
_entity.id
_entity.type
_entity.pdbx_description
1 polymer ?
#
loop_
_entity_poly.entity_id
_entity_poly.type
_entity_poly.pdbx_seq_one_letter_code
_entity_poly.pdbx_strand_id
1 'polypeptide(L)'
;MLLGSLSPTRFNSGEIKQLVSFVANHAALARLGTARGLFAVDPWCDRPPTYAVRDTAKERSVALCTRGLVKILDNADTDLTPRLREDLRRYWSSDQVRSEHHQRADERVEIVFGLEAAHQLLTGCVDDDDFLGHLGARDAGQRVIAQTPIELHSATCVDRSPSGAKLKMAGVPEALRPGELIALLMAGEPQCRLGIVRWTQLTPKLDSVAGIQWLPHSSCPCGAAAVAETSALTPYFRSFLIPAAPAQGPWELIAPTRILKPGDHLHLITHEGEMNLSVAAVVDMTFHVSRFHTVAR
;
A
#
# COMPACT_ATOMS: atom_id res chain seq x y z
N MET A 1 -18.77 12.95 0.04
CA MET A 1 -19.29 11.72 -0.61
C MET A 1 -18.28 11.09 -1.57
N LEU A 2 -17.90 11.73 -2.68
CA LEU A 2 -16.94 11.18 -3.67
C LEU A 2 -15.56 10.84 -3.11
N LEU A 3 -15.08 11.54 -2.07
CA LEU A 3 -13.80 11.20 -1.43
C LEU A 3 -13.79 9.79 -0.82
N GLY A 4 -14.95 9.27 -0.39
CA GLY A 4 -15.04 7.92 0.16
C GLY A 4 -15.01 6.82 -0.91
N SER A 5 -15.11 7.16 -2.20
CA SER A 5 -14.83 6.22 -3.30
C SER A 5 -13.34 6.07 -3.56
N LEU A 6 -12.53 6.98 -3.02
CA LEU A 6 -11.08 6.92 -3.04
C LEU A 6 -10.64 6.25 -1.74
N SER A 7 -9.61 5.41 -1.76
CA SER A 7 -9.03 4.84 -0.52
C SER A 7 -8.33 5.97 0.26
N PRO A 8 -8.93 6.59 1.29
CA PRO A 8 -8.46 7.86 1.84
C PRO A 8 -7.09 7.76 2.49
N THR A 9 -6.74 6.53 2.89
CA THR A 9 -5.49 6.08 3.50
C THR A 9 -4.28 6.20 2.57
N ARG A 10 -4.50 6.49 1.28
CA ARG A 10 -3.45 6.68 0.26
C ARG A 10 -2.98 8.13 0.12
N PHE A 11 -3.67 9.08 0.76
CA PHE A 11 -3.40 10.51 0.59
C PHE A 11 -2.83 11.11 1.87
N ASN A 12 -1.79 11.92 1.72
CA ASN A 12 -1.28 12.73 2.82
C ASN A 12 -2.18 13.96 3.09
N SER A 13 -1.97 14.65 4.20
CA SER A 13 -2.81 15.80 4.58
C SER A 13 -2.81 16.95 3.57
N GLY A 14 -1.73 17.14 2.80
CA GLY A 14 -1.65 18.12 1.72
C GLY A 14 -2.48 17.71 0.51
N GLU A 15 -2.39 16.43 0.11
CA GLU A 15 -3.21 15.86 -0.96
C GLU A 15 -4.70 15.86 -0.60
N ILE A 16 -5.05 15.59 0.66
CA ILE A 16 -6.44 15.71 1.13
C ILE A 16 -6.94 17.15 0.99
N LYS A 17 -6.13 18.16 1.30
CA LYS A 17 -6.50 19.58 1.10
C LYS A 17 -6.71 19.90 -0.38
N GLN A 18 -5.81 19.45 -1.25
CA GLN A 18 -5.95 19.61 -2.70
C GLN A 18 -7.23 18.92 -3.22
N LEU A 19 -7.51 17.69 -2.76
CA LEU A 19 -8.72 16.95 -3.09
C LEU A 19 -9.99 17.68 -2.66
N VAL A 20 -10.03 18.17 -1.41
CA VAL A 20 -11.18 18.91 -0.88
C VAL A 20 -11.39 20.19 -1.69
N SER A 21 -10.33 20.94 -1.97
CA SER A 21 -10.38 22.16 -2.80
C SER A 21 -10.90 21.86 -4.21
N PHE A 22 -10.34 20.82 -4.86
CA PHE A 22 -10.76 20.40 -6.19
C PHE A 22 -12.24 20.03 -6.23
N VAL A 23 -12.69 19.18 -5.29
CA VAL A 23 -14.10 18.77 -5.22
C VAL A 23 -15.00 19.96 -4.91
N ALA A 24 -14.61 20.87 -4.01
CA ALA A 24 -15.40 22.06 -3.69
C ALA A 24 -15.65 22.95 -4.92
N ASN A 25 -14.63 23.11 -5.77
CA ASN A 25 -14.70 23.97 -6.96
C ASN A 25 -15.41 23.31 -8.15
N HIS A 26 -15.41 21.97 -8.22
CA HIS A 26 -15.87 21.24 -9.42
C HIS A 26 -17.03 20.28 -9.17
N ALA A 27 -17.54 20.14 -7.94
CA ALA A 27 -18.60 19.19 -7.58
C ALA A 27 -19.86 19.32 -8.44
N ALA A 28 -20.19 20.53 -8.92
CA ALA A 28 -21.32 20.77 -9.82
C ALA A 28 -21.24 19.99 -11.15
N LEU A 29 -20.04 19.54 -11.54
CA LEU A 29 -19.82 18.72 -12.73
C LEU A 29 -20.16 17.24 -12.51
N ALA A 30 -20.34 16.82 -11.25
CA ALA A 30 -20.89 15.51 -10.91
C ALA A 30 -22.42 15.58 -10.89
N ARG A 31 -23.09 14.70 -11.64
CA ARG A 31 -24.55 14.75 -11.82
C ARG A 31 -25.24 13.53 -11.22
N LEU A 32 -26.28 13.76 -10.43
CA LEU A 32 -27.17 12.73 -9.89
C LEU A 32 -28.32 12.42 -10.88
N GLY A 33 -28.80 11.18 -10.88
CA GLY A 33 -30.04 10.78 -11.56
C GLY A 33 -29.88 10.27 -13.01
N THR A 34 -28.65 10.09 -13.50
CA THR A 34 -28.44 9.57 -14.87
C THR A 34 -28.37 8.04 -14.88
N ALA A 35 -29.14 7.36 -15.74
CA ALA A 35 -29.12 5.89 -15.89
C ALA A 35 -27.77 5.27 -16.28
N ARG A 36 -26.72 6.07 -16.49
CA ARG A 36 -25.33 5.67 -16.81
C ARG A 36 -24.30 6.26 -15.82
N GLY A 37 -24.70 6.48 -14.57
CA GLY A 37 -23.77 6.89 -13.52
C GLY A 37 -22.75 5.78 -13.20
N LEU A 38 -21.51 6.16 -12.93
CA LEU A 38 -20.45 5.21 -12.54
C LEU A 38 -20.68 4.68 -11.12
N PHE A 39 -21.22 5.54 -10.24
CA PHE A 39 -21.49 5.21 -8.86
C PHE A 39 -22.99 5.14 -8.58
N ALA A 40 -23.37 4.38 -7.57
CA ALA A 40 -24.66 4.38 -6.91
C ALA A 40 -24.51 5.05 -5.53
N VAL A 41 -25.47 5.93 -5.21
CA VAL A 41 -25.55 6.70 -3.98
C VAL A 41 -26.90 6.43 -3.34
N ASP A 42 -26.91 6.01 -2.09
CA ASP A 42 -28.12 5.99 -1.27
C ASP A 42 -28.17 7.30 -0.47
N PRO A 43 -29.02 8.27 -0.83
CA PRO A 43 -29.08 9.57 -0.14
C PRO A 43 -29.65 9.46 1.28
N TRP A 44 -30.23 8.31 1.65
CA TRP A 44 -30.75 8.05 2.99
C TRP A 44 -29.79 7.29 3.88
N CYS A 45 -28.59 6.96 3.39
CA CYS A 45 -27.57 6.26 4.15
C CYS A 45 -26.27 7.07 4.15
N ASP A 46 -25.65 7.21 5.33
CA ASP A 46 -24.32 7.84 5.45
C ASP A 46 -23.22 6.86 5.03
N ARG A 47 -23.26 6.46 3.75
CA ARG A 47 -22.30 5.56 3.13
C ARG A 47 -21.66 6.23 1.92
N PRO A 48 -20.38 5.93 1.63
CA PRO A 48 -19.75 6.43 0.43
C PRO A 48 -20.42 5.83 -0.83
N PRO A 49 -20.27 6.48 -2.00
CA PRO A 49 -20.78 5.97 -3.26
C PRO A 49 -20.12 4.61 -3.58
N THR A 50 -20.90 3.65 -4.03
CA THR A 50 -20.43 2.33 -4.50
C THR A 50 -20.48 2.27 -6.02
N TYR A 51 -19.74 1.39 -6.69
CA TYR A 51 -19.85 1.25 -8.15
C TYR A 51 -21.23 0.71 -8.53
N ALA A 52 -21.89 1.33 -9.51
CA ALA A 52 -23.26 1.00 -9.90
C ALA A 52 -23.44 -0.46 -10.37
N VAL A 53 -22.38 -1.07 -10.92
CA VAL A 53 -22.34 -2.48 -11.35
C VAL A 53 -22.46 -3.45 -10.16
N ARG A 54 -22.04 -3.04 -8.96
CA ARG A 54 -22.00 -3.89 -7.76
C ARG A 54 -23.28 -3.84 -6.92
N ASP A 55 -24.15 -2.85 -7.14
CA ASP A 55 -25.32 -2.60 -6.30
C ASP A 55 -26.57 -2.48 -7.18
N THR A 56 -26.81 -3.47 -8.04
CA THR A 56 -28.00 -3.58 -8.91
C THR A 56 -29.32 -3.78 -8.15
N ALA A 57 -29.28 -3.83 -6.81
CA ALA A 57 -30.35 -4.39 -5.98
C ALA A 57 -30.95 -3.45 -4.92
N LYS A 58 -30.85 -2.11 -5.04
CA LYS A 58 -31.53 -1.19 -4.11
C LYS A 58 -32.45 -0.23 -4.84
N GLU A 59 -33.75 -0.38 -4.61
CA GLU A 59 -34.82 0.51 -5.09
C GLU A 59 -34.63 1.99 -4.69
N ARG A 60 -33.71 2.29 -3.75
CA ARG A 60 -33.44 3.63 -3.20
C ARG A 60 -32.11 4.24 -3.65
N SER A 61 -31.38 3.60 -4.56
CA SER A 61 -30.08 4.14 -5.02
C SER A 61 -30.26 5.10 -6.20
N VAL A 62 -29.60 6.26 -6.14
CA VAL A 62 -29.49 7.24 -7.22
C VAL A 62 -28.12 7.11 -7.89
N ALA A 63 -28.10 7.07 -9.22
CA ALA A 63 -26.86 7.01 -9.98
C ALA A 63 -26.12 8.35 -9.98
N LEU A 64 -24.80 8.32 -9.78
CA LEU A 64 -23.89 9.46 -9.76
C LEU A 64 -22.90 9.34 -10.92
N CYS A 65 -22.88 10.36 -11.79
CA CYS A 65 -22.00 10.46 -12.95
C CYS A 65 -20.84 11.43 -12.68
N THR A 66 -19.60 10.95 -12.83
CA THR A 66 -18.35 11.70 -12.59
C THR A 66 -17.64 12.15 -13.86
N ARG A 67 -18.20 11.90 -15.06
CA ARG A 67 -17.54 12.22 -16.34
C ARG A 67 -17.14 13.69 -16.48
N GLY A 68 -17.93 14.60 -15.94
CA GLY A 68 -17.62 16.04 -15.93
C GLY A 68 -16.36 16.36 -15.12
N LEU A 69 -16.15 15.67 -13.99
CA LEU A 69 -14.94 15.79 -13.18
C LEU A 69 -13.71 15.25 -13.92
N VAL A 70 -13.84 14.08 -14.56
CA VAL A 70 -12.74 13.47 -15.32
C VAL A 70 -12.26 14.39 -16.44
N LYS A 71 -13.17 15.05 -17.15
CA LYS A 71 -12.79 16.03 -18.19
C LYS A 71 -11.94 17.19 -17.66
N ILE A 72 -12.18 17.64 -16.42
CA ILE A 72 -11.35 18.68 -15.82
C ILE A 72 -9.97 18.15 -15.43
N LEU A 73 -9.87 16.88 -15.01
CA LEU A 73 -8.59 16.24 -14.71
C LEU A 73 -7.69 16.13 -15.95
N ASP A 74 -8.27 16.14 -17.16
CA ASP A 74 -7.51 16.14 -18.40
C ASP A 74 -6.95 17.53 -18.76
N ASN A 75 -7.39 18.60 -18.09
CA ASN A 75 -6.83 19.94 -18.26
C ASN A 75 -5.55 20.12 -17.41
N ALA A 76 -4.56 20.80 -17.98
CA ALA A 76 -3.26 21.01 -17.33
C ALA A 76 -3.32 21.90 -16.07
N ASP A 77 -4.27 22.84 -16.01
CA ASP A 77 -4.42 23.91 -14.98
C ASP A 77 -5.06 23.46 -13.66
N THR A 78 -5.01 22.16 -13.33
CA THR A 78 -5.49 21.70 -12.02
C THR A 78 -4.37 21.78 -10.98
N ASP A 79 -4.68 22.34 -9.81
CA ASP A 79 -3.79 22.42 -8.61
C ASP A 79 -3.61 21.04 -7.92
N LEU A 80 -3.65 19.97 -8.70
CA LEU A 80 -3.47 18.59 -8.26
C LEU A 80 -2.08 18.14 -8.67
N THR A 81 -1.39 17.43 -7.77
CA THR A 81 -0.14 16.75 -8.16
C THR A 81 -0.41 15.76 -9.32
N PRO A 82 0.58 15.51 -10.20
CA PRO A 82 0.41 14.58 -11.32
C PRO A 82 -0.07 13.19 -10.89
N ARG A 83 0.47 12.70 -9.76
CA ARG A 83 0.05 11.44 -9.14
C ARG A 83 -1.42 11.46 -8.74
N LEU A 84 -1.85 12.50 -8.02
CA LEU A 84 -3.22 12.63 -7.54
C LEU A 84 -4.22 12.70 -8.69
N ARG A 85 -3.86 13.42 -9.75
CA ARG A 85 -4.65 13.52 -11.00
C ARG A 85 -4.85 12.15 -11.65
N GLU A 86 -3.79 11.35 -11.75
CA GLU A 86 -3.84 10.00 -12.33
C GLU A 86 -4.67 9.04 -11.47
N ASP A 87 -4.51 9.07 -10.15
CA ASP A 87 -5.33 8.27 -9.23
C ASP A 87 -6.82 8.62 -9.37
N LEU A 88 -7.17 9.90 -9.35
CA LEU A 88 -8.56 10.34 -9.53
C LEU A 88 -9.13 9.91 -10.89
N ARG A 89 -8.36 10.06 -11.96
CA ARG A 89 -8.75 9.63 -13.30
C ARG A 89 -9.05 8.14 -13.30
N ARG A 90 -8.18 7.32 -12.71
CA ARG A 90 -8.38 5.87 -12.61
C ARG A 90 -9.68 5.52 -11.90
N TYR A 91 -9.95 6.07 -10.71
CA TYR A 91 -11.13 5.69 -9.93
C TYR A 91 -12.46 6.25 -10.45
N TRP A 92 -12.45 7.40 -11.14
CA TRP A 92 -13.67 8.08 -11.59
C TRP A 92 -14.01 7.91 -13.07
N SER A 93 -13.14 7.25 -13.87
CA SER A 93 -13.37 7.03 -15.31
C SER A 93 -14.08 5.72 -15.63
N SER A 94 -13.82 4.66 -14.86
CA SER A 94 -14.34 3.32 -15.11
C SER A 94 -14.61 2.55 -13.82
N ASP A 95 -15.48 1.54 -13.93
CA ASP A 95 -15.67 0.61 -12.81
C ASP A 95 -14.34 -0.08 -12.55
N GLN A 96 -13.92 -0.06 -11.29
CA GLN A 96 -12.79 -0.86 -10.87
C GLN A 96 -13.31 -2.29 -10.68
N VAL A 97 -13.55 -2.96 -11.81
CA VAL A 97 -13.81 -4.39 -11.83
C VAL A 97 -12.54 -5.04 -11.30
N ARG A 98 -12.65 -5.74 -10.17
CA ARG A 98 -11.60 -6.65 -9.72
C ARG A 98 -11.45 -7.71 -10.81
N SER A 99 -10.41 -7.61 -11.62
CA SER A 99 -10.13 -8.55 -12.71
C SER A 99 -9.59 -9.89 -12.21
N GLU A 100 -9.30 -10.00 -10.92
CA GLU A 100 -8.71 -11.19 -10.32
C GLU A 100 -9.75 -12.06 -9.62
N HIS A 101 -9.68 -13.36 -9.88
CA HIS A 101 -10.46 -14.36 -9.16
C HIS A 101 -9.91 -14.54 -7.74
N HIS A 102 -10.73 -14.26 -6.74
CA HIS A 102 -10.40 -14.53 -5.34
C HIS A 102 -10.75 -15.98 -5.01
N GLN A 103 -9.75 -16.77 -4.61
CA GLN A 103 -9.95 -18.11 -4.10
C GLN A 103 -10.24 -18.02 -2.61
N ARG A 104 -11.35 -18.64 -2.19
CA ARG A 104 -11.65 -18.82 -0.76
C ARG A 104 -10.61 -19.78 -0.18
N ALA A 105 -9.95 -19.36 0.90
CA ALA A 105 -8.88 -20.12 1.53
C ALA A 105 -9.31 -20.64 2.91
N ASP A 106 -9.93 -19.78 3.74
CA ASP A 106 -10.23 -20.07 5.15
C ASP A 106 -9.02 -20.69 5.90
N GLU A 107 -7.81 -20.21 5.59
CA GLU A 107 -6.53 -20.71 6.10
C GLU A 107 -6.08 -19.93 7.34
N ARG A 108 -5.52 -20.61 8.35
CA ARG A 108 -4.88 -19.94 9.49
C ARG A 108 -3.50 -19.41 9.07
N VAL A 109 -3.24 -18.15 9.40
CA VAL A 109 -1.99 -17.45 9.08
C VAL A 109 -1.46 -16.72 10.30
N GLU A 110 -0.16 -16.48 10.31
CA GLU A 110 0.49 -15.62 11.30
C GLU A 110 0.94 -14.33 10.63
N ILE A 111 0.78 -13.21 11.32
CA ILE A 111 1.04 -11.87 10.80
C ILE A 111 1.99 -11.14 11.73
N VAL A 112 2.93 -10.42 11.13
CA VAL A 112 3.75 -9.40 11.78
C VAL A 112 3.41 -8.05 11.15
N PHE A 113 3.30 -7.02 11.98
CA PHE A 113 2.99 -5.65 11.58
C PHE A 113 4.23 -4.76 11.72
N GLY A 114 4.42 -3.83 10.79
CA GLY A 114 5.53 -2.90 10.82
C GLY A 114 6.66 -3.28 9.88
N LEU A 115 7.30 -2.26 9.30
CA LEU A 115 8.48 -2.42 8.46
C LEU A 115 9.61 -3.11 9.21
N GLU A 116 9.88 -2.66 10.43
CA GLU A 116 10.96 -3.17 11.27
C GLU A 116 10.74 -4.64 11.62
N ALA A 117 9.58 -5.00 12.16
CA ALA A 117 9.29 -6.36 12.56
C ALA A 117 9.21 -7.33 11.35
N ALA A 118 8.71 -6.86 10.20
CA ALA A 118 8.77 -7.63 8.95
C ALA A 118 10.22 -7.87 8.50
N HIS A 119 11.08 -6.86 8.62
CA HIS A 119 12.50 -6.97 8.29
C HIS A 119 13.21 -7.93 9.26
N GLN A 120 12.97 -7.81 10.57
CA GLN A 120 13.53 -8.70 11.59
C GLN A 120 13.07 -10.15 11.38
N LEU A 121 11.82 -10.38 10.96
CA LEU A 121 11.32 -11.71 10.64
C LEU A 121 12.09 -12.34 9.47
N LEU A 122 12.41 -11.54 8.45
CA LEU A 122 13.08 -12.01 7.25
C LEU A 122 14.60 -12.16 7.42
N THR A 123 15.24 -11.33 8.25
CA THR A 123 16.70 -11.41 8.48
C THR A 123 17.07 -12.17 9.75
N GLY A 124 16.12 -12.42 10.65
CA GLY A 124 16.38 -12.98 11.98
C GLY A 124 17.15 -12.04 12.92
N CYS A 125 17.45 -10.81 12.50
CA CYS A 125 18.27 -9.87 13.27
C CYS A 125 17.45 -8.71 13.81
N VAL A 126 17.43 -8.60 15.14
CA VAL A 126 16.76 -7.54 15.91
C VAL A 126 17.68 -6.37 16.25
N ASP A 127 19.00 -6.56 16.12
CA ASP A 127 19.97 -5.52 16.44
C ASP A 127 20.07 -4.54 15.26
N ASP A 128 19.87 -3.25 15.52
CA ASP A 128 19.94 -2.20 14.51
C ASP A 128 21.38 -1.83 14.12
N ASP A 129 22.37 -2.19 14.93
CA ASP A 129 23.76 -1.97 14.60
C ASP A 129 24.36 -3.12 13.77
N ASP A 130 23.77 -4.33 13.85
CA ASP A 130 24.30 -5.53 13.20
C ASP A 130 23.47 -6.03 12.00
N PHE A 131 22.26 -5.52 11.75
CA PHE A 131 21.35 -6.12 10.76
C PHE A 131 21.91 -6.23 9.34
N LEU A 132 22.86 -5.37 8.96
CA LEU A 132 23.51 -5.40 7.65
C LEU A 132 24.22 -6.73 7.40
N GLY A 133 24.84 -7.32 8.44
CA GLY A 133 25.50 -8.63 8.37
C GLY A 133 24.53 -9.80 8.15
N HIS A 134 23.23 -9.58 8.38
CA HIS A 134 22.18 -10.61 8.28
C HIS A 134 21.35 -10.51 7.01
N LEU A 135 21.62 -9.53 6.13
CA LEU A 135 20.88 -9.35 4.87
C LEU A 135 21.06 -10.54 3.91
N GLY A 136 22.20 -11.23 3.97
CA GLY A 136 22.49 -12.44 3.17
C GLY A 136 22.40 -13.76 3.95
N ALA A 137 22.01 -13.70 5.23
CA ALA A 137 21.91 -14.88 6.06
C ALA A 137 20.60 -15.65 5.76
N ARG A 138 20.71 -16.56 4.78
CA ARG A 138 19.96 -17.82 4.60
C ARG A 138 18.73 -17.80 3.69
N ASP A 139 18.54 -18.97 3.07
CA ASP A 139 17.59 -19.30 2.02
C ASP A 139 16.21 -18.66 2.18
N ALA A 140 15.72 -18.14 1.05
CA ALA A 140 14.35 -17.68 0.83
C ALA A 140 13.32 -18.81 1.01
N GLY A 141 13.24 -19.44 2.19
CA GLY A 141 12.41 -20.62 2.37
C GLY A 141 12.39 -21.23 3.78
N GLN A 142 13.07 -20.64 4.77
CA GLN A 142 13.02 -21.13 6.13
C GLN A 142 12.50 -20.08 7.10
N ARG A 143 11.47 -20.49 7.86
CA ARG A 143 10.98 -19.81 9.06
C ARG A 143 12.16 -19.60 10.03
N VAL A 144 12.74 -18.41 10.02
CA VAL A 144 13.54 -17.95 11.14
C VAL A 144 12.60 -17.14 12.01
N ILE A 145 12.00 -17.80 13.00
CA ILE A 145 11.42 -17.08 14.14
C ILE A 145 12.60 -16.38 14.77
N ALA A 146 12.63 -15.05 14.75
CA ALA A 146 13.70 -14.27 15.37
C ALA A 146 13.96 -14.78 16.79
N GLN A 147 15.21 -14.71 17.24
CA GLN A 147 15.63 -15.18 18.56
C GLN A 147 15.08 -14.31 19.72
N THR A 148 14.24 -13.32 19.40
CA THR A 148 13.61 -12.33 20.28
C THR A 148 12.12 -12.25 19.88
N PRO A 149 11.17 -11.94 20.79
CA PRO A 149 9.77 -12.19 20.52
C PRO A 149 9.19 -11.13 19.57
N ILE A 150 9.30 -11.38 18.27
CA ILE A 150 8.44 -10.72 17.29
C ILE A 150 7.01 -11.12 17.63
N GLU A 151 6.14 -10.13 17.83
CA GLU A 151 4.73 -10.38 18.17
C GLU A 151 3.97 -10.93 16.96
N LEU A 152 3.81 -12.25 16.93
CA LEU A 152 3.03 -12.95 15.92
C LEU A 152 1.55 -12.87 16.27
N HIS A 153 0.77 -12.33 15.34
CA HIS A 153 -0.67 -12.23 15.46
C HIS A 153 -1.35 -13.33 14.65
N SER A 154 -2.25 -14.08 15.28
CA SER A 154 -3.07 -15.08 14.57
C SER A 154 -4.18 -14.40 13.76
N ALA A 155 -4.35 -14.84 12.51
CA ALA A 155 -5.42 -14.40 11.64
C ALA A 155 -5.96 -15.57 10.78
N THR A 156 -7.06 -15.30 10.09
CA THR A 156 -7.62 -16.19 9.07
C THR A 156 -7.59 -15.49 7.72
N CYS A 157 -6.94 -16.10 6.73
CA CYS A 157 -7.03 -15.68 5.34
C CYS A 157 -8.36 -16.18 4.76
N VAL A 158 -9.34 -15.29 4.66
CA VAL A 158 -10.70 -15.60 4.19
C VAL A 158 -10.69 -15.88 2.69
N ASP A 159 -10.04 -14.99 1.93
CA ASP A 159 -9.87 -15.12 0.49
C ASP A 159 -8.54 -14.51 0.04
N ARG A 160 -7.97 -15.02 -1.05
CA ARG A 160 -6.71 -14.53 -1.64
C ARG A 160 -6.76 -14.51 -3.16
N SER A 161 -6.01 -13.60 -3.74
CA SER A 161 -5.73 -13.48 -5.17
C SER A 161 -4.22 -13.29 -5.40
N PRO A 162 -3.74 -13.27 -6.65
CA PRO A 162 -2.34 -12.95 -6.95
C PRO A 162 -1.89 -11.59 -6.40
N SER A 163 -2.75 -10.57 -6.41
CA SER A 163 -2.41 -9.21 -5.96
C SER A 163 -2.83 -8.84 -4.53
N GLY A 164 -3.64 -9.66 -3.85
CA GLY A 164 -4.05 -9.34 -2.48
C GLY A 164 -4.72 -10.46 -1.72
N ALA A 165 -5.17 -10.15 -0.50
CA ALA A 165 -5.98 -11.05 0.31
C ALA A 165 -6.89 -10.30 1.27
N LYS A 166 -7.90 -11.00 1.76
CA LYS A 166 -8.76 -10.57 2.84
C LYS A 166 -8.43 -11.37 4.09
N LEU A 167 -7.99 -10.67 5.12
CA LEU A 167 -7.65 -11.25 6.41
C LEU A 167 -8.73 -10.91 7.43
N LYS A 168 -8.99 -11.84 8.34
CA LYS A 168 -9.86 -11.67 9.48
C LYS A 168 -9.10 -11.99 10.75
N MET A 169 -9.26 -11.15 11.77
CA MET A 169 -8.59 -11.26 13.06
C MET A 169 -9.61 -11.09 14.18
N ALA A 170 -9.43 -11.82 15.27
CA ALA A 170 -10.25 -11.61 16.47
C ALA A 170 -9.88 -10.27 17.11
N GLY A 171 -10.88 -9.50 17.53
CA GLY A 171 -10.68 -8.19 18.15
C GLY A 171 -10.17 -7.11 17.19
N VAL A 172 -9.58 -6.06 17.76
CA VAL A 172 -9.02 -4.90 17.04
C VAL A 172 -7.58 -4.68 17.48
N PRO A 173 -6.62 -5.41 16.90
CA PRO A 173 -5.21 -5.21 17.21
C PRO A 173 -4.83 -3.78 16.88
N GLU A 174 -4.13 -3.11 17.80
CA GLU A 174 -3.72 -1.72 17.62
C GLU A 174 -2.82 -1.54 16.38
N ALA A 175 -2.03 -2.56 16.07
CA ALA A 175 -1.11 -2.59 14.93
C ALA A 175 -1.81 -2.76 13.56
N LEU A 176 -3.08 -3.19 13.52
CA LEU A 176 -3.81 -3.37 12.26
C LEU A 176 -4.34 -2.03 11.74
N ARG A 177 -3.47 -1.27 11.07
CA ARG A 177 -3.78 0.07 10.55
C ARG A 177 -3.64 0.13 9.03
N PRO A 178 -4.52 0.85 8.32
CA PRO A 178 -4.30 1.10 6.91
C PRO A 178 -2.96 1.80 6.64
N GLY A 179 -2.25 1.33 5.63
CA GLY A 179 -0.91 1.78 5.26
C GLY A 179 0.22 1.00 5.92
N GLU A 180 -0.07 0.19 6.94
CA GLU A 180 0.92 -0.64 7.62
C GLU A 180 1.51 -1.69 6.68
N LEU A 181 2.83 -1.89 6.75
CA LEU A 181 3.50 -3.01 6.10
C LEU A 181 3.26 -4.26 6.96
N ILE A 182 2.95 -5.38 6.32
CA ILE A 182 2.82 -6.66 6.99
C ILE A 182 3.73 -7.71 6.35
N ALA A 183 4.14 -8.65 7.19
CA ALA A 183 4.72 -9.91 6.80
C ALA A 183 3.76 -11.03 7.22
N LEU A 184 3.44 -11.91 6.28
CA LEU A 184 2.43 -12.95 6.45
C LEU A 184 3.03 -14.34 6.22
N LEU A 185 2.90 -15.19 7.23
CA LEU A 185 3.33 -16.59 7.23
C LEU A 185 2.11 -17.48 6.99
N MET A 186 2.06 -18.12 5.84
CA MET A 186 1.02 -19.11 5.51
C MET A 186 1.48 -20.52 5.87
N ALA A 187 0.54 -21.33 6.36
CA ALA A 187 0.80 -22.75 6.56
C ALA A 187 1.06 -23.42 5.20
N GLY A 188 2.22 -24.07 5.06
CA GLY A 188 2.60 -24.76 3.83
C GLY A 188 3.30 -23.90 2.78
N GLU A 189 3.46 -22.59 2.99
CA GLU A 189 4.36 -21.78 2.16
C GLU A 189 5.73 -21.65 2.84
N PRO A 190 6.83 -21.92 2.12
CA PRO A 190 8.18 -21.81 2.67
C PRO A 190 8.59 -20.34 2.87
N GLN A 191 7.97 -19.42 2.14
CA GLN A 191 8.30 -18.00 2.13
C GLN A 191 7.21 -17.16 2.81
N CYS A 192 7.65 -16.14 3.53
CA CYS A 192 6.78 -15.07 4.00
C CYS A 192 6.34 -14.21 2.80
N ARG A 193 5.07 -13.81 2.78
CA ARG A 193 4.58 -12.78 1.84
C ARG A 193 4.55 -11.41 2.51
N LEU A 194 5.07 -10.41 1.81
CA LEU A 194 4.94 -9.01 2.22
C LEU A 194 3.71 -8.36 1.59
N GLY A 195 3.07 -7.47 2.33
CA GLY A 195 1.92 -6.73 1.84
C GLY A 195 1.67 -5.42 2.59
N ILE A 196 0.77 -4.60 2.05
CA ILE A 196 0.34 -3.35 2.67
C ILE A 196 -1.15 -3.45 2.99
N VAL A 197 -1.53 -3.09 4.22
CA VAL A 197 -2.93 -2.98 4.61
C VAL A 197 -3.57 -1.81 3.86
N ARG A 198 -4.60 -2.05 3.05
CA ARG A 198 -5.26 -0.99 2.27
C ARG A 198 -6.50 -0.43 2.95
N TRP A 199 -7.23 -1.29 3.65
CA TRP A 199 -8.41 -0.92 4.41
C TRP A 199 -8.61 -1.88 5.58
N THR A 200 -9.30 -1.41 6.60
CA THR A 200 -9.75 -2.21 7.75
C THR A 200 -11.25 -1.97 7.96
N GLN A 201 -11.95 -2.96 8.50
CA GLN A 201 -13.36 -2.91 8.81
C GLN A 201 -13.63 -3.70 10.08
N LEU A 202 -14.37 -3.10 11.02
CA LEU A 202 -14.88 -3.79 12.19
C LEU A 202 -16.17 -4.54 11.84
N THR A 203 -16.25 -5.80 12.25
CA THR A 203 -17.47 -6.60 12.12
C THR A 203 -18.40 -6.39 13.32
N PRO A 204 -19.69 -6.75 13.23
CA PRO A 204 -20.61 -6.70 14.37
C PRO A 204 -20.17 -7.56 15.57
N LYS A 205 -19.31 -8.57 15.33
CA LYS A 205 -18.74 -9.42 16.39
C LYS A 205 -17.48 -8.82 17.03
N LEU A 206 -17.14 -7.57 16.69
CA LEU A 206 -15.91 -6.89 17.10
C LEU A 206 -14.63 -7.56 16.58
N ASP A 207 -14.74 -8.43 15.58
CA ASP A 207 -13.58 -8.91 14.81
C ASP A 207 -13.17 -7.85 13.78
N SER A 208 -11.87 -7.74 13.53
CA SER A 208 -11.32 -6.89 12.48
C SER A 208 -11.14 -7.66 11.18
N VAL A 209 -11.46 -7.02 10.07
CA VAL A 209 -11.24 -7.52 8.72
C VAL A 209 -10.37 -6.52 7.99
N ALA A 210 -9.36 -6.98 7.25
CA ALA A 210 -8.47 -6.14 6.49
C ALA A 210 -8.30 -6.63 5.06
N GLY A 211 -8.16 -5.69 4.13
CA GLY A 211 -7.74 -5.98 2.77
C GLY A 211 -6.26 -5.66 2.59
N ILE A 212 -5.51 -6.65 2.14
CA ILE A 212 -4.07 -6.57 1.91
C ILE A 212 -3.80 -6.49 0.42
N GLN A 213 -2.87 -5.62 0.03
CA GLN A 213 -2.24 -5.67 -1.28
C GLN A 213 -0.86 -6.32 -1.14
N TRP A 214 -0.60 -7.37 -1.92
CA TRP A 214 0.70 -8.02 -1.94
C TRP A 214 1.75 -7.14 -2.61
N LEU A 215 2.97 -7.20 -2.07
CA LEU A 215 4.16 -6.74 -2.77
C LEU A 215 4.68 -7.87 -3.68
N PRO A 216 5.48 -7.56 -4.71
CA PRO A 216 6.08 -8.58 -5.55
C PRO A 216 6.92 -9.58 -4.75
N HIS A 217 6.93 -10.85 -5.14
CA HIS A 217 7.74 -11.89 -4.50
C HIS A 217 9.25 -11.63 -4.54
N SER A 218 9.70 -10.76 -5.44
CA SER A 218 11.09 -10.31 -5.53
C SER A 218 11.48 -9.30 -4.45
N SER A 219 10.57 -8.90 -3.56
CA SER A 219 10.87 -7.98 -2.46
C SER A 219 11.90 -8.61 -1.51
N CYS A 220 13.04 -7.96 -1.31
CA CYS A 220 14.10 -8.43 -0.41
C CYS A 220 14.45 -7.37 0.65
N PRO A 221 14.83 -7.79 1.88
CA PRO A 221 15.37 -6.87 2.88
C PRO A 221 16.65 -6.20 2.38
N CYS A 222 16.82 -4.92 2.71
CA CYS A 222 18.04 -4.17 2.44
C CYS A 222 18.26 -3.09 3.50
N GLY A 223 19.54 -2.76 3.71
CA GLY A 223 19.91 -1.55 4.44
C GLY A 223 20.07 -0.41 3.46
N ALA A 224 19.51 0.75 3.76
CA ALA A 224 19.69 1.96 2.96
C ALA A 224 20.23 3.09 3.82
N ALA A 225 21.14 3.89 3.25
CA ALA A 225 21.67 5.11 3.83
C ALA A 225 21.61 6.23 2.79
N ALA A 226 21.10 7.40 3.19
CA ALA A 226 21.21 8.60 2.37
C ALA A 226 22.65 9.13 2.41
N VAL A 227 23.14 9.61 1.26
CA VAL A 227 24.43 10.29 1.12
C VAL A 227 24.22 11.78 1.39
N ALA A 228 24.83 12.29 2.46
CA ALA A 228 24.79 13.71 2.80
C ALA A 228 25.59 14.56 1.82
N GLU A 229 25.37 15.88 1.83
CA GLU A 229 26.11 16.84 0.99
C GLU A 229 27.63 16.77 1.19
N THR A 230 28.07 16.40 2.40
CA THR A 230 29.49 16.20 2.75
C THR A 230 30.07 14.89 2.20
N SER A 231 29.32 14.14 1.40
CA SER A 231 29.64 12.77 0.95
C SER A 231 29.75 11.75 2.09
N ALA A 232 29.32 12.08 3.30
CA ALA A 232 29.19 11.14 4.40
C ALA A 232 27.87 10.35 4.30
N LEU A 233 27.89 9.09 4.73
CA LEU A 233 26.67 8.29 4.84
C LEU A 233 25.93 8.64 6.14
N THR A 234 24.62 8.74 6.04
CA THR A 234 23.74 8.67 7.21
C THR A 234 23.72 7.24 7.79
N PRO A 235 23.28 7.05 9.05
CA PRO A 235 23.08 5.71 9.58
C PRO A 235 22.14 4.89 8.67
N TYR A 236 22.48 3.62 8.48
CA TYR A 236 21.63 2.72 7.71
C TYR A 236 20.30 2.52 8.43
N PHE A 237 19.22 2.49 7.66
CA PHE A 237 17.90 2.11 8.12
C PHE A 237 17.43 0.86 7.38
N ARG A 238 16.53 0.11 8.02
CA ARG A 238 15.87 -1.05 7.44
C ARG A 238 14.94 -0.62 6.32
N SER A 239 15.00 -1.33 5.21
CA SER A 239 14.17 -1.08 4.03
C SER A 239 13.92 -2.36 3.24
N PHE A 240 13.07 -2.29 2.22
CA PHE A 240 12.89 -3.37 1.26
C PHE A 240 13.15 -2.87 -0.15
N LEU A 241 13.93 -3.62 -0.92
CA LEU A 241 14.15 -3.39 -2.33
C LEU A 241 13.28 -4.34 -3.15
N ILE A 242 12.62 -3.79 -4.17
CA ILE A 242 11.85 -4.53 -5.15
C ILE A 242 12.53 -4.31 -6.50
N PRO A 243 13.22 -5.31 -7.06
CA PRO A 243 13.82 -5.20 -8.37
C PRO A 243 12.75 -5.20 -9.45
N ALA A 244 12.90 -4.33 -10.46
CA ALA A 244 12.18 -4.47 -11.71
C ALA A 244 12.79 -5.57 -12.57
N ALA A 245 11.94 -6.19 -13.40
CA ALA A 245 12.38 -7.10 -14.44
C ALA A 245 12.62 -6.32 -15.75
N PRO A 246 13.76 -6.50 -16.44
CA PRO A 246 14.97 -7.23 -16.03
C PRO A 246 15.87 -6.39 -15.12
N ALA A 247 16.83 -7.04 -14.45
CA ALA A 247 17.67 -6.60 -13.32
C ALA A 247 18.47 -5.27 -13.42
N GLN A 248 18.19 -4.42 -14.41
CA GLN A 248 18.89 -3.16 -14.71
C GLN A 248 18.02 -1.91 -14.52
N GLY A 249 16.78 -2.04 -14.00
CA GLY A 249 15.98 -0.93 -13.48
C GLY A 249 14.56 -0.81 -14.07
N PRO A 250 13.69 0.06 -13.51
CA PRO A 250 13.84 0.87 -12.29
C PRO A 250 13.50 0.07 -11.01
N TRP A 251 14.24 0.28 -9.91
CA TRP A 251 13.94 -0.40 -8.64
C TRP A 251 12.91 0.37 -7.82
N GLU A 252 12.10 -0.34 -7.05
CA GLU A 252 11.25 0.24 -6.04
C GLU A 252 11.82 0.04 -4.64
N LEU A 253 11.96 1.13 -3.88
CA LEU A 253 12.40 1.11 -2.49
C LEU A 253 11.22 1.35 -1.56
N ILE A 254 11.07 0.51 -0.53
CA ILE A 254 10.17 0.75 0.59
C ILE A 254 10.99 1.15 1.80
N ALA A 255 10.73 2.33 2.34
CA ALA A 255 11.46 2.90 3.47
C ALA A 255 10.50 3.48 4.51
N PRO A 256 10.96 3.74 5.75
CA PRO A 256 10.21 4.53 6.71
C PRO A 256 9.75 5.87 6.12
N THR A 257 8.56 6.31 6.52
CA THR A 257 7.96 7.54 5.97
C THR A 257 8.79 8.78 6.31
N ARG A 258 8.87 9.73 5.37
CA ARG A 258 9.48 11.08 5.51
C ARG A 258 11.00 11.16 5.73
N ILE A 259 11.74 10.06 5.58
CA ILE A 259 13.21 10.11 5.71
C ILE A 259 13.93 10.37 4.37
N LEU A 260 13.24 10.20 3.24
CA LEU A 260 13.77 10.42 1.89
C LEU A 260 12.87 11.36 1.06
N LYS A 261 13.47 12.04 0.09
CA LYS A 261 12.81 12.87 -0.93
C LYS A 261 13.42 12.62 -2.33
N PRO A 262 12.67 12.92 -3.41
CA PRO A 262 13.23 12.90 -4.76
C PRO A 262 14.51 13.74 -4.86
N GLY A 263 15.52 13.19 -5.53
CA GLY A 263 16.86 13.76 -5.66
C GLY A 263 17.86 13.24 -4.61
N ASP A 264 17.41 12.59 -3.53
CA ASP A 264 18.33 12.01 -2.56
C ASP A 264 19.15 10.88 -3.20
N HIS A 265 20.44 10.86 -2.88
CA HIS A 265 21.35 9.78 -3.25
C HIS A 265 21.40 8.76 -2.13
N LEU A 266 21.40 7.49 -2.50
CA LEU A 266 21.36 6.38 -1.59
C LEU A 266 22.51 5.42 -1.85
N HIS A 267 23.11 4.93 -0.77
CA HIS A 267 23.90 3.70 -0.77
C HIS A 267 23.05 2.60 -0.13
N LEU A 268 22.93 1.47 -0.81
CA LEU A 268 22.16 0.32 -0.36
C LEU A 268 23.07 -0.89 -0.23
N ILE A 269 22.80 -1.69 0.80
CA ILE A 269 23.36 -3.02 0.99
C ILE A 269 22.23 -4.03 0.87
N THR A 270 22.44 -5.05 0.06
CA THR A 270 21.52 -6.18 -0.15
C THR A 270 22.28 -7.49 0.00
N HIS A 271 21.57 -8.62 -0.03
CA HIS A 271 22.23 -9.93 -0.10
C HIS A 271 23.06 -10.15 -1.38
N GLU A 272 22.74 -9.45 -2.48
CA GLU A 272 23.45 -9.55 -3.76
C GLU A 272 24.68 -8.64 -3.81
N GLY A 273 24.83 -7.74 -2.84
CA GLY A 273 25.92 -6.78 -2.76
C GLY A 273 25.43 -5.34 -2.56
N GLU A 274 26.36 -4.42 -2.79
CA GLU A 274 26.15 -2.99 -2.62
C GLU A 274 25.70 -2.33 -3.93
N MET A 275 24.87 -1.29 -3.83
CA MET A 275 24.43 -0.50 -4.98
C MET A 275 24.24 0.96 -4.61
N ASN A 276 24.47 1.84 -5.58
CA ASN A 276 24.23 3.28 -5.46
C ASN A 276 23.01 3.65 -6.30
N LEU A 277 21.99 4.20 -5.66
CA LEU A 277 20.74 4.58 -6.30
C LEU A 277 20.45 6.07 -6.07
N SER A 278 19.58 6.63 -6.90
CA SER A 278 18.98 7.95 -6.66
C SER A 278 17.47 7.85 -6.61
N VAL A 279 16.84 8.56 -5.67
CA VAL A 279 15.39 8.63 -5.54
C VAL A 279 14.83 9.46 -6.69
N ALA A 280 14.12 8.82 -7.61
CA ALA A 280 13.55 9.49 -8.78
C ALA A 280 12.17 10.10 -8.48
N ALA A 281 11.28 9.33 -7.85
CA ALA A 281 9.92 9.75 -7.58
C ALA A 281 9.31 9.00 -6.38
N VAL A 282 8.27 9.59 -5.78
CA VAL A 282 7.43 8.93 -4.77
C VAL A 282 6.32 8.16 -5.48
N VAL A 283 6.28 6.85 -5.31
CA VAL A 283 5.24 5.96 -5.86
C VAL A 283 4.00 5.99 -4.98
N ASP A 284 4.20 5.76 -3.69
CA ASP A 284 3.14 5.73 -2.68
C ASP A 284 3.69 6.26 -1.35
N MET A 285 2.85 6.84 -0.51
CA MET A 285 3.24 7.25 0.83
C MET A 285 2.07 7.06 1.75
N THR A 286 2.31 6.33 2.82
CA THR A 286 1.37 6.11 3.91
C THR A 286 1.92 6.74 5.19
N PHE A 287 1.19 6.66 6.29
CA PHE A 287 1.72 7.09 7.58
C PHE A 287 2.93 6.25 8.02
N HIS A 288 3.01 4.98 7.60
CA HIS A 288 3.96 3.99 8.12
C HIS A 288 5.16 3.77 7.20
N VAL A 289 4.91 3.71 5.89
CA VAL A 289 5.94 3.49 4.87
C VAL A 289 5.78 4.41 3.66
N SER A 290 6.91 4.75 3.05
CA SER A 290 7.01 5.39 1.73
C SER A 290 7.57 4.42 0.70
N ARG A 291 7.04 4.49 -0.52
CA ARG A 291 7.52 3.74 -1.69
C ARG A 291 8.09 4.70 -2.71
N PHE A 292 9.27 4.40 -3.23
CA PHE A 292 10.00 5.26 -4.15
C PHE A 292 10.39 4.50 -5.41
N HIS A 293 10.34 5.17 -6.56
CA HIS A 293 11.09 4.74 -7.74
C HIS A 293 12.52 5.23 -7.59
N THR A 294 13.46 4.34 -7.87
CA THR A 294 14.89 4.59 -7.77
C THR A 294 15.58 4.15 -9.05
N VAL A 295 16.64 4.86 -9.40
CA VAL A 295 17.45 4.61 -10.60
C VAL A 295 18.90 4.41 -10.21
N ALA A 296 19.59 3.55 -10.96
CA ALA A 296 21.03 3.35 -10.80
C ALA A 296 21.77 4.65 -11.07
N ARG A 297 22.87 4.83 -10.34
CA ARG A 297 23.81 5.91 -10.54
C ARG A 297 25.00 5.45 -11.36
#